data_AF-A0A6I1Z470-F1
#
_entry.id   AF-A0A6I1Z470-F1
#
_cell.length_a   1.000
_cell.length_b   1.000
_cell.length_c   1.000
_cell.angle_alpha   90.00
_cell.angle_beta   90.00
_cell.angle_gamma   90.00
#
_symmetry.space_group_name_H-M   'P 1'
#
loop_
_entity.id
_entity.type
_entity.pdbx_description
1 polymer ?
#
loop_
_entity_poly.entity_id
_entity_poly.type
_entity_poly.pdbx_seq_one_letter_code
_entity_poly.pdbx_strand_id
1 'polypeptide(L)'
;MMVVNEARMKQFIDQVYHEPFSLLTNNCFHKSIKVVRKAHELGLSANLVVAPISITPRRTFPYIPRVLPHCFVRLEGQKVDIPLDLATEQSWCENNQIISIAPIDLPGNII
;
A
#
# COMPACT_ATOMS: atom_id res chain seq x y z
N MET A 1 8.94 -19.12 -15.20
CA MET A 1 9.49 -17.78 -14.93
C MET A 1 8.53 -16.94 -14.08
N MET A 2 7.23 -16.86 -14.42
CA MET A 2 6.20 -16.15 -13.62
C MET A 2 6.18 -16.51 -12.12
N VAL A 3 6.12 -17.80 -11.78
CA VAL A 3 6.08 -18.26 -10.37
C VAL A 3 7.28 -17.76 -9.54
N VAL A 4 8.47 -17.67 -10.16
CA VAL A 4 9.67 -17.16 -9.49
C VAL A 4 9.57 -15.65 -9.25
N ASN A 5 9.01 -14.92 -10.21
CA ASN A 5 8.81 -13.47 -10.08
C ASN A 5 7.72 -13.14 -9.05
N GLU A 6 6.63 -13.91 -9.01
CA GLU A 6 5.59 -13.78 -7.96
C GLU A 6 6.16 -14.02 -6.56
N ALA A 7 6.99 -15.05 -6.38
CA ALA A 7 7.62 -15.33 -5.09
C ALA A 7 8.57 -14.20 -4.66
N ARG A 8 9.38 -13.67 -5.59
CA ARG A 8 10.26 -12.51 -5.35
C ARG A 8 9.45 -11.27 -4.99
N MET A 9 8.32 -11.05 -5.68
CA MET A 9 7.45 -9.91 -5.42
C MET A 9 6.79 -10.00 -4.06
N LYS A 10 6.32 -11.20 -3.68
CA LYS A 10 5.76 -11.46 -2.34
C LYS A 10 6.80 -11.20 -1.24
N GLN A 11 8.03 -11.68 -1.42
CA GLN A 11 9.12 -11.42 -0.47
C GLN A 11 9.43 -9.92 -0.36
N PHE A 12 9.41 -9.19 -1.48
CA PHE A 12 9.65 -7.75 -1.46
C PHE A 12 8.53 -6.97 -0.77
N ILE A 13 7.26 -7.32 -1.03
CA ILE A 13 6.09 -6.74 -0.36
C ILE A 13 6.20 -6.94 1.16
N ASP A 14 6.59 -8.14 1.59
CA ASP A 14 6.81 -8.44 3.01
C ASP A 14 7.91 -7.57 3.62
N GLN A 15 9.02 -7.36 2.91
CA GLN A 15 10.07 -6.43 3.35
C GLN A 15 9.55 -5.00 3.51
N VAL A 16 8.82 -4.49 2.52
CA VAL A 16 8.25 -3.13 2.56
C VAL A 16 7.19 -2.97 3.67
N TYR A 17 6.40 -4.02 3.94
CA TYR A 17 5.45 -4.04 5.05
C TYR A 17 6.15 -3.84 6.40
N HIS A 18 7.29 -4.52 6.61
CA HIS A 18 8.07 -4.42 7.85
C HIS A 18 8.89 -3.13 7.98
N GLU A 19 8.99 -2.30 6.94
CA GLU A 19 9.62 -0.99 7.08
C GLU A 19 8.78 -0.06 7.98
N PRO A 20 9.41 0.72 8.89
CA PRO A 20 8.68 1.64 9.76
C PRO A 20 7.88 2.67 8.96
N PHE A 21 6.64 2.91 9.36
CA PHE A 21 5.79 3.96 8.82
C PHE A 21 6.31 5.33 9.25
N SER A 22 6.38 6.25 8.29
CA SER A 22 6.69 7.65 8.53
C SER A 22 5.85 8.52 7.62
N LEU A 23 5.15 9.51 8.18
CA LEU A 23 4.32 10.44 7.40
C LEU A 23 5.09 11.17 6.31
N LEU A 24 6.37 11.50 6.56
CA LEU A 24 7.19 12.31 5.65
C LEU A 24 8.07 11.48 4.72
N THR A 25 8.57 10.33 5.18
CA THR A 25 9.65 9.61 4.50
C THR A 25 9.31 8.17 4.11
N ASN A 26 8.26 7.57 4.68
CA ASN A 26 7.87 6.20 4.38
C ASN A 26 6.37 5.95 4.63
N ASN A 27 5.54 6.70 3.90
CA ASN A 27 4.09 6.62 3.98
C ASN A 27 3.49 5.73 2.87
N CYS A 28 2.16 5.75 2.75
CA CYS A 28 1.41 5.00 1.73
C CYS A 28 1.92 5.21 0.30
N PHE A 29 2.23 6.45 -0.07
CA PHE A 29 2.74 6.81 -1.40
C PHE A 29 4.13 6.22 -1.64
N HIS A 30 5.06 6.42 -0.71
CA HIS A 30 6.44 5.92 -0.83
C HIS A 30 6.49 4.39 -0.95
N LYS A 31 5.78 3.70 -0.05
CA LYS A 31 5.72 2.24 -0.05
C LYS A 31 5.08 1.71 -1.34
N SER A 32 4.02 2.35 -1.82
CA SER A 32 3.35 1.96 -3.06
C SER A 32 4.23 2.16 -4.30
N ILE A 33 4.99 3.26 -4.37
CA ILE A 33 5.96 3.47 -5.46
C ILE A 33 7.05 2.40 -5.47
N LYS A 34 7.60 2.02 -4.31
CA LYS A 34 8.59 0.92 -4.23
C LYS A 34 8.04 -0.37 -4.82
N VAL A 35 6.79 -0.71 -4.49
CA VAL A 35 6.10 -1.91 -4.98
C VAL A 35 5.85 -1.83 -6.49
N VAL A 36 5.36 -0.70 -7.02
CA VAL A 36 5.15 -0.52 -8.47
C VAL A 36 6.45 -0.69 -9.24
N ARG A 37 7.53 -0.01 -8.81
CA ARG A 37 8.84 -0.11 -9.45
C ARG A 37 9.35 -1.55 -9.45
N LYS A 38 9.23 -2.24 -8.31
CA LYS A 38 9.68 -3.64 -8.22
C LYS A 38 8.88 -4.57 -9.11
N ALA A 39 7.57 -4.37 -9.20
CA ALA A 39 6.71 -5.15 -10.08
C ALA A 39 7.14 -4.99 -11.55
N HIS A 40 7.40 -3.76 -11.99
CA HIS A 40 7.86 -3.49 -13.36
C HIS A 40 9.24 -4.08 -13.65
N GLU A 41 10.18 -4.00 -12.72
CA GLU A 41 11.48 -4.69 -12.83
C GLU A 41 11.34 -6.21 -13.03
N LEU A 42 10.28 -6.79 -12.46
CA LEU A 42 9.98 -8.22 -12.56
C LEU A 42 9.05 -8.55 -13.75
N GLY A 43 8.70 -7.57 -14.58
CA GLY A 43 7.80 -7.74 -15.72
C GLY A 43 6.35 -8.00 -15.34
N LEU A 44 5.92 -7.57 -14.15
CA LEU A 44 4.55 -7.68 -13.65
C LEU A 44 3.77 -6.38 -13.91
N SER A 45 2.49 -6.51 -14.21
CA SER A 45 1.54 -5.41 -14.34
C SER A 45 1.22 -4.82 -12.98
N ALA A 46 1.52 -3.54 -12.81
CA ALA A 46 1.22 -2.81 -11.58
C ALA A 46 0.81 -1.36 -11.85
N ASN A 47 -0.25 -0.93 -11.19
CA ASN A 47 -0.73 0.45 -11.18
C ASN A 47 -0.66 1.02 -9.77
N LEU A 48 -0.30 2.30 -9.67
CA LEU A 48 -0.51 3.06 -8.44
C LEU A 48 -1.99 3.45 -8.38
N VAL A 49 -2.65 3.19 -7.28
CA VAL A 49 -4.04 3.59 -7.07
C VAL A 49 -4.07 4.74 -6.07
N VAL A 50 -4.63 5.87 -6.47
CA VAL A 50 -4.80 7.04 -5.62
C VAL A 50 -6.26 7.13 -5.19
N ALA A 51 -6.49 7.14 -3.89
CA ALA A 51 -7.79 7.38 -3.29
C ALA A 51 -7.79 8.78 -2.68
N PRO A 52 -8.57 9.75 -3.22
CA PRO A 52 -8.60 11.10 -2.69
C PRO A 52 -9.11 11.17 -1.25
N ILE A 53 -9.95 10.19 -0.87
CA ILE A 53 -10.48 10.05 0.48
C ILE A 53 -10.30 8.60 0.92
N SER A 54 -9.65 8.41 2.06
CA SER A 54 -9.63 7.16 2.78
C SER A 54 -10.05 7.35 4.23
N ILE A 55 -10.63 6.31 4.81
CA ILE A 55 -11.00 6.26 6.22
C ILE A 55 -10.16 5.15 6.85
N THR A 56 -9.32 5.54 7.82
CA THR A 56 -8.51 4.61 8.63
C THR A 56 -9.09 4.57 10.04
N PRO A 57 -9.84 3.50 10.41
CA PRO A 57 -10.35 3.34 11.76
C PRO A 57 -9.23 3.31 12.80
N ARG A 58 -9.55 3.73 14.03
CA ARG A 58 -8.62 3.64 15.15
C ARG A 58 -9.13 2.62 16.16
N ARG A 59 -8.30 1.65 16.51
CA ARG A 59 -8.57 0.59 17.51
C ARG A 59 -8.35 1.05 18.94
N THR A 60 -7.63 2.15 19.14
CA THR A 60 -7.25 2.68 20.46
C THR A 60 -7.96 4.00 20.78
N PHE A 61 -8.23 4.26 22.06
CA PHE A 61 -8.84 5.51 22.48
C PHE A 61 -7.94 6.72 22.17
N PRO A 62 -8.50 7.87 21.75
CA PRO A 62 -9.90 8.07 21.37
C PRO A 62 -10.16 7.43 19.99
N TYR A 63 -11.25 6.67 19.84
CA TYR A 63 -11.66 5.88 18.65
C TYR A 63 -12.08 6.75 17.44
N ILE A 64 -11.35 7.82 17.19
CA ILE A 64 -11.61 8.78 16.12
C ILE A 64 -10.89 8.29 14.86
N PRO A 65 -11.62 8.01 13.76
CA PRO A 65 -11.01 7.60 12.52
C PRO A 65 -10.24 8.74 11.88
N ARG A 66 -9.20 8.41 11.11
CA ARG A 66 -8.46 9.38 10.31
C ARG A 66 -9.02 9.40 8.90
N VAL A 67 -9.27 10.60 8.37
CA VAL A 67 -9.70 10.81 6.99
C VAL A 67 -8.61 11.57 6.24
N LEU A 68 -7.98 10.92 5.26
CA LEU A 68 -6.91 11.52 4.45
C LEU A 68 -6.75 10.83 3.08
N PRO A 69 -6.07 11.45 2.11
CA PRO A 69 -5.73 10.79 0.85
C PRO A 69 -4.86 9.54 1.09
N HIS A 70 -5.08 8.50 0.31
CA HIS A 70 -4.36 7.22 0.43
C HIS A 70 -3.88 6.72 -0.91
N CYS A 71 -2.81 5.93 -0.89
CA CYS A 71 -2.24 5.29 -2.07
C CYS A 71 -2.01 3.81 -1.78
N PHE A 72 -2.38 2.95 -2.72
CA PHE A 72 -2.07 1.53 -2.69
C PHE A 72 -1.72 1.04 -4.10
N VAL A 73 -1.41 -0.24 -4.27
CA VAL A 73 -1.04 -0.80 -5.57
C VAL A 73 -2.09 -1.79 -6.05
N ARG A 74 -2.40 -1.75 -7.34
CA ARG A 74 -3.10 -2.85 -8.02
C ARG A 74 -2.06 -3.65 -8.81
N LEU A 75 -1.66 -4.79 -8.27
CA LEU A 75 -0.66 -5.69 -8.83
C LEU A 75 -1.39 -6.90 -9.44
N GLU A 76 -1.24 -7.12 -10.75
CA GLU A 76 -1.92 -8.22 -11.47
C GLU A 76 -3.43 -8.27 -11.18
N GLY A 77 -4.06 -7.09 -11.09
CA GLY A 77 -5.49 -6.94 -10.76
C GLY A 77 -5.83 -7.05 -9.26
N GLN A 78 -4.89 -7.49 -8.42
CA GLN A 78 -5.09 -7.64 -6.97
C GLN A 78 -4.65 -6.40 -6.19
N LYS A 79 -5.38 -6.09 -5.12
CA LYS A 79 -5.05 -4.98 -4.21
C LYS A 79 -3.88 -5.38 -3.30
N VAL A 80 -2.82 -4.58 -3.30
CA VAL A 80 -1.71 -4.63 -2.36
C VAL A 80 -1.70 -3.31 -1.59
N ASP A 81 -2.07 -3.36 -0.32
CA ASP A 81 -2.23 -2.21 0.55
C ASP A 81 -1.44 -2.46 1.84
N ILE A 82 -0.30 -1.79 1.96
CA ILE A 82 0.68 -1.98 3.05
C ILE A 82 1.22 -0.66 3.63
N PRO A 83 0.39 0.39 3.83
CA PRO A 83 0.88 1.68 4.32
C PRO A 83 1.37 1.60 5.77
N LEU A 84 0.70 0.84 6.63
CA LEU A 84 1.01 0.75 8.04
C LEU A 84 1.94 -0.45 8.30
N ASP A 85 2.94 -0.24 9.17
CA ASP A 85 3.70 -1.34 9.77
C ASP A 85 2.91 -2.01 10.92
N LEU A 86 3.42 -3.12 11.43
CA LEU A 86 2.79 -3.89 12.49
C LEU A 86 2.49 -3.06 13.76
N ALA A 87 3.41 -2.20 14.19
CA ALA A 87 3.24 -1.37 15.39
C ALA A 87 2.13 -0.33 15.19
N THR A 88 2.02 0.18 13.97
CA THR A 88 1.01 1.17 13.59
C THR A 88 -0.37 0.52 13.41
N GLU A 89 -0.44 -0.68 12.84
CA GLU A 89 -1.69 -1.46 12.73
C GLU A 89 -2.31 -1.77 14.11
N GLN A 90 -1.49 -2.05 15.12
CA GLN A 90 -1.94 -2.27 16.50
C GLN A 90 -2.64 -1.04 17.09
N SER A 91 -2.20 0.16 16.74
CA SER A 91 -2.78 1.41 17.23
C SER A 91 -4.01 1.85 16.42
N TRP A 92 -4.03 1.54 15.13
CA TRP A 92 -5.02 1.99 14.15
C TRP A 92 -5.94 0.85 13.71
N CYS A 93 -5.69 0.25 12.55
CA CYS A 93 -6.42 -0.88 12.00
C CYS A 93 -5.48 -1.71 11.16
N GLU A 94 -5.88 -2.93 10.80
CA GLU A 94 -5.17 -3.68 9.75
C GLU A 94 -5.27 -2.94 8.41
N ASN A 95 -4.25 -3.06 7.57
CA ASN A 95 -4.22 -2.38 6.27
C ASN A 95 -5.42 -2.75 5.38
N ASN A 96 -5.92 -4.00 5.48
CA ASN A 96 -7.11 -4.46 4.76
C ASN A 96 -8.43 -3.81 5.24
N GLN A 97 -8.43 -3.12 6.38
CA GLN A 97 -9.57 -2.41 6.94
C GLN A 97 -9.62 -0.94 6.51
N ILE A 98 -8.60 -0.45 5.79
CA ILE A 98 -8.59 0.91 5.25
C ILE A 98 -9.62 1.03 4.12
N ILE A 99 -10.61 1.89 4.32
CA ILE A 99 -11.67 2.13 3.35
C ILE A 99 -11.21 3.22 2.38
N SER A 100 -11.18 2.92 1.09
CA SER A 100 -10.82 3.88 0.03
C SER A 100 -12.06 4.27 -0.76
N ILE A 101 -12.31 5.57 -0.92
CA ILE A 101 -13.46 6.12 -1.63
C ILE A 101 -12.98 6.69 -2.97
N ALA A 102 -13.69 6.35 -4.04
CA ALA A 102 -13.38 6.76 -5.41
C ALA A 102 -11.90 6.54 -5.82
N PRO A 103 -11.36 5.31 -5.67
CA PRO A 103 -9.98 5.02 -6.08
C PRO A 103 -9.80 5.18 -7.60
N ILE A 104 -8.71 5.81 -7.99
CA ILE A 104 -8.33 6.05 -9.39
C ILE A 104 -7.04 5.30 -9.67
N ASP A 105 -7.07 4.40 -10.66
CA ASP A 105 -5.88 3.70 -11.15
C ASP A 105 -5.04 4.66 -12.02
N LEU A 106 -3.82 4.95 -11.59
CA LEU A 106 -2.80 5.64 -12.36
C LEU A 106 -1.85 4.59 -12.94
N PRO A 107 -1.75 4.49 -14.29
CA PRO A 107 -0.88 3.49 -14.89
C PRO A 107 0.56 3.77 -14.50
N GLY A 108 1.28 2.72 -14.09
CA GLY A 108 2.59 2.86 -13.45
C GLY A 108 3.69 3.40 -14.37
N ASN A 109 3.44 3.51 -15.68
CA ASN A 109 4.37 4.12 -16.65
C ASN A 109 4.46 5.66 -16.52
N ILE A 110 3.68 6.27 -15.63
CA ILE A 110 3.69 7.71 -15.33
C ILE A 110 4.61 8.03 -14.12
N ILE A 111 5.27 7.04 -13.51
CA ILE A 111 5.95 7.13 -12.18
C ILE A 111 7.42 6.71 -12.23
#